data_AF-A0AA42JBK3-F1
#
_entry.id   AF-A0AA42JBK3-F1
#
_cell.length_a   1.000
_cell.length_b   1.000
_cell.length_c   1.000
_cell.angle_alpha   90.00
_cell.angle_beta   90.00
_cell.angle_gamma   90.00
#
_symmetry.space_group_name_H-M   'P 1'
#
loop_
_entity.id
_entity.type
_entity.pdbx_description
1 polymer ?
#
loop_
_entity_poly.entity_id
_entity_poly.type
_entity_poly.pdbx_seq_one_letter_code
_entity_poly.pdbx_strand_id
1 'polypeptide(L)'
;MKNVTITLPDDVLARARVEAARQGKSLSRYVSEIVEERCRGSDDLLAALEPYLSGPGFPGASKDWPTREEIYAEREEELVRRYESHRLRDRSERAGEAGEVRGMAEGDDQDPYAGPQPSKPE
;
A
#
# COMPACT_ATOMS: atom_id res chain seq x y z
N MET A 1 -33.28 -29.60 10.94
CA MET A 1 -31.88 -29.77 11.36
C MET A 1 -31.31 -31.00 10.68
N LYS A 2 -30.04 -30.97 10.25
CA LYS A 2 -29.33 -32.15 9.71
C LYS A 2 -28.37 -32.67 10.78
N ASN A 3 -28.25 -33.98 10.91
CA ASN A 3 -27.29 -34.59 11.83
C ASN A 3 -25.93 -34.71 11.15
N VAL A 4 -24.89 -34.29 11.85
CA VAL A 4 -23.49 -34.36 11.37
C VAL A 4 -22.68 -35.12 12.41
N THR A 5 -21.87 -36.08 11.95
CA THR A 5 -20.89 -36.76 12.81
C THR A 5 -19.53 -36.15 12.53
N ILE A 6 -18.85 -35.68 13.57
CA ILE A 6 -17.51 -35.10 13.50
C ILE A 6 -16.57 -35.92 14.36
N THR A 7 -15.35 -36.16 13.86
CA THR A 7 -14.29 -36.79 14.64
C THR A 7 -13.44 -35.70 15.25
N LEU A 8 -13.21 -35.76 16.56
CA LEU A 8 -12.45 -34.79 17.32
C LEU A 8 -11.42 -35.52 18.18
N PRO A 9 -10.26 -34.91 18.46
CA PRO A 9 -9.37 -35.37 19.52
C PRO A 9 -10.09 -35.44 20.87
N ASP A 10 -9.76 -36.44 21.69
CA ASP A 10 -10.42 -36.69 22.98
C ASP A 10 -10.28 -35.51 23.96
N ASP A 11 -9.13 -34.85 23.96
CA ASP A 11 -8.84 -33.67 24.78
C ASP A 11 -9.72 -32.48 24.37
N VAL A 12 -9.93 -32.29 23.06
CA VAL A 12 -10.80 -31.24 22.52
C VAL A 12 -12.26 -31.53 22.88
N LEU A 13 -12.70 -32.79 22.77
CA LEU A 13 -14.06 -33.18 23.15
C LEU A 13 -14.32 -32.95 24.65
N ALA A 14 -13.37 -33.29 25.51
CA ALA A 14 -13.48 -33.06 26.94
C ALA A 14 -13.63 -31.57 27.27
N ARG A 15 -12.76 -30.73 26.70
CA ARG A 15 -12.82 -29.26 26.87
C ARG A 15 -14.13 -28.68 26.36
N ALA A 16 -14.58 -29.10 25.17
CA ALA A 16 -15.83 -28.63 24.58
C ALA A 16 -17.05 -28.96 25.47
N ARG A 17 -17.07 -30.15 26.10
CA ARG A 17 -18.13 -30.53 27.06
C ARG A 17 -18.11 -29.66 28.31
N VAL A 18 -16.93 -29.39 28.87
CA VAL A 18 -16.78 -28.55 30.06
C VAL A 18 -17.27 -27.13 29.77
N GLU A 19 -16.87 -26.54 28.64
CA GLU A 19 -17.31 -25.19 28.25
C GLU A 19 -18.80 -25.13 27.94
N ALA A 20 -19.35 -26.14 27.25
CA ALA A 20 -20.79 -26.23 27.01
C ALA A 20 -21.59 -26.30 28.32
N ALA A 21 -21.14 -27.13 29.27
CA ALA A 21 -21.75 -27.24 30.59
C ALA A 21 -21.63 -25.94 31.40
N ARG A 22 -20.49 -25.27 31.33
CA ARG A 22 -20.26 -23.96 31.97
C ARG A 22 -21.26 -22.90 31.49
N GLN A 23 -21.67 -22.97 30.22
CA GLN A 23 -22.68 -22.08 29.64
C GLN A 23 -24.12 -22.62 29.76
N GLY A 24 -24.33 -23.78 30.38
CA GLY A 24 -25.65 -24.41 30.51
C GLY A 24 -26.25 -24.89 29.19
N LYS A 25 -25.41 -25.17 28.18
CA LYS A 25 -25.83 -25.54 26.82
C LYS A 25 -25.49 -27.01 26.53
N SER A 26 -26.23 -27.62 25.60
CA SER A 26 -25.82 -28.91 25.04
C SER A 26 -24.58 -28.75 24.16
N LEU A 27 -23.79 -29.82 24.04
CA LEU A 27 -22.60 -29.81 23.17
C LEU A 27 -22.94 -29.45 21.73
N SER A 28 -24.05 -29.96 21.19
CA SER A 28 -24.49 -29.65 19.83
C SER A 28 -24.82 -28.17 19.65
N ARG A 29 -25.49 -27.56 20.63
CA ARG A 29 -25.84 -26.14 20.59
C ARG A 29 -24.61 -25.24 20.76
N TYR A 30 -23.71 -25.63 21.64
CA TYR A 30 -22.44 -24.93 21.83
C TYR A 30 -21.61 -24.92 20.53
N VAL A 31 -21.49 -26.08 19.88
CA VAL A 31 -20.75 -26.20 18.60
C VAL A 31 -21.45 -25.41 17.49
N SER A 32 -22.78 -25.44 17.39
CA SER A 32 -23.48 -24.67 16.37
C SER A 32 -23.29 -23.16 16.54
N GLU A 33 -23.32 -22.66 17.77
CA GLU A 33 -23.13 -21.22 18.05
C GLU A 33 -21.71 -20.77 17.71
N ILE A 34 -20.68 -21.57 18.02
CA ILE A 34 -19.29 -21.27 17.63
C ILE A 34 -19.14 -21.22 16.11
N VAL A 35 -19.72 -22.19 15.39
CA VAL A 35 -19.66 -22.22 13.93
C VAL A 35 -20.37 -21.00 13.34
N GLU A 36 -21.54 -20.65 13.86
CA GLU A 36 -22.30 -19.48 13.44
C GLU A 36 -21.52 -18.18 13.68
N GLU A 37 -20.92 -18.01 14.87
CA GLU A 37 -20.09 -16.85 15.20
C GLU A 37 -18.87 -16.74 14.29
N ARG A 38 -18.20 -17.86 14.00
CA ARG A 38 -17.01 -17.90 13.14
C ARG A 38 -17.33 -17.60 11.68
N CYS A 39 -18.47 -18.08 11.18
CA CYS A 39 -18.94 -17.82 9.81
C CYS A 39 -19.51 -16.40 9.66
N ARG A 40 -20.24 -15.89 10.66
CA ARG A 40 -20.78 -14.54 10.65
C ARG A 40 -19.67 -13.49 10.48
N GLY A 41 -18.56 -13.64 11.19
CA GLY A 41 -17.43 -12.69 11.09
C GLY A 41 -16.76 -12.62 9.71
N SER A 42 -16.83 -13.68 8.90
CA SER A 42 -16.29 -13.67 7.53
C SER A 42 -17.29 -13.14 6.50
N ASP A 43 -18.57 -13.49 6.67
CA ASP A 43 -19.61 -13.12 5.71
C ASP A 43 -20.04 -11.66 5.89
N ASP A 44 -20.11 -11.16 7.14
CA ASP A 44 -20.55 -9.79 7.42
C ASP A 44 -19.62 -8.73 6.82
N LEU A 45 -18.30 -8.97 6.80
CA LEU A 45 -17.36 -7.99 6.25
C LEU A 45 -17.53 -7.87 4.72
N LEU A 46 -17.54 -9.00 4.01
CA LEU A 46 -17.69 -9.00 2.55
C LEU A 46 -19.09 -8.53 2.14
N ALA A 47 -20.13 -8.97 2.85
CA ALA A 47 -21.50 -8.55 2.61
C ALA A 47 -21.75 -7.08 2.95
N ALA A 48 -21.00 -6.47 3.88
CA ALA A 48 -21.05 -5.03 4.14
C ALA A 48 -20.21 -4.22 3.13
N LEU A 49 -19.12 -4.80 2.61
CA LEU A 49 -18.26 -4.15 1.62
C LEU A 49 -18.95 -4.04 0.26
N GLU A 50 -19.71 -5.06 -0.13
CA GLU A 50 -20.34 -5.13 -1.45
C GLU A 50 -21.32 -3.96 -1.73
N PRO A 51 -22.27 -3.62 -0.83
CA PRO A 51 -23.12 -2.42 -0.98
C PRO A 51 -22.33 -1.11 -0.98
N TYR A 52 -21.23 -1.05 -0.21
CA TYR A 52 -20.37 0.14 -0.14
C TYR A 52 -19.61 0.36 -1.45
N LEU A 53 -19.09 -0.71 -2.07
CA LEU A 53 -18.40 -0.67 -3.35
C LEU A 53 -19.35 -0.52 -4.53
N SER A 54 -20.56 -1.09 -4.45
CA SER A 54 -21.59 -0.97 -5.48
C SER A 54 -22.39 0.32 -5.41
N GLY A 55 -22.23 1.09 -4.32
CA GLY A 55 -22.91 2.36 -4.13
C GLY A 55 -22.50 3.39 -5.18
N PRO A 56 -23.33 4.44 -5.41
CA PRO A 56 -22.91 5.55 -6.25
C PRO A 56 -21.63 6.13 -5.64
N GLY A 57 -20.54 6.14 -6.42
CA GLY A 57 -19.27 6.73 -5.99
C GLY A 57 -19.46 8.16 -5.50
N PHE A 58 -18.54 8.65 -4.68
CA PHE A 58 -18.68 9.92 -3.95
C PHE A 58 -19.20 11.06 -4.87
N PRO A 59 -20.36 11.69 -4.56
CA PRO A 59 -20.92 12.76 -5.38
C PRO A 59 -19.92 13.90 -5.54
N GLY A 60 -19.60 14.25 -6.79
CA GLY A 60 -18.62 15.29 -7.11
C GLY A 60 -17.17 14.82 -7.24
N ALA A 61 -16.85 13.58 -6.84
CA ALA A 61 -15.55 12.97 -7.11
C ALA A 61 -15.64 11.99 -8.29
N SER A 62 -16.71 11.20 -8.37
CA SER A 62 -16.88 10.10 -9.34
C SER A 62 -16.94 10.50 -10.82
N LYS A 63 -17.24 11.76 -11.14
CA LYS A 63 -17.49 12.20 -12.51
C LYS A 63 -16.22 12.55 -13.29
N ASP A 64 -15.18 12.98 -12.58
CA ASP A 64 -13.95 13.52 -13.16
C ASP A 64 -12.70 13.03 -12.38
N TRP A 65 -12.69 11.75 -11.96
CA TRP A 65 -11.45 11.17 -11.44
C TRP A 65 -10.42 11.06 -12.57
N PRO A 66 -9.19 11.55 -12.37
CA PRO A 66 -8.12 11.28 -13.31
C PRO A 66 -7.94 9.76 -13.41
N THR A 67 -7.82 9.29 -14.64
CA THR A 67 -7.45 7.90 -14.92
C THR A 67 -6.11 7.59 -14.28
N ARG A 68 -5.85 6.30 -14.06
CA ARG A 68 -4.59 5.86 -13.46
C ARG A 68 -3.40 6.41 -14.26
N GLU A 69 -3.50 6.39 -15.57
CA GLU A 69 -2.51 6.91 -16.51
C GLU A 69 -2.27 8.41 -16.33
N GLU A 70 -3.34 9.20 -16.18
CA GLU A 70 -3.26 10.64 -15.92
C GLU A 70 -2.60 10.96 -14.57
N ILE A 71 -2.91 10.20 -13.51
CA ILE A 71 -2.26 10.37 -12.19
C ILE A 71 -0.75 10.16 -12.27
N TYR A 72 -0.30 9.14 -13.01
CA TYR A 72 1.12 8.88 -13.17
C TYR A 72 1.81 9.89 -14.08
N ALA A 73 1.13 10.38 -15.13
CA ALA A 73 1.65 11.42 -16.01
C ALA A 73 1.81 12.76 -15.27
N GLU A 74 0.81 13.20 -14.50
CA GLU A 74 0.90 14.41 -13.67
C GLU A 74 2.03 14.32 -12.65
N ARG A 75 2.21 13.15 -12.04
CA ARG A 75 3.30 12.91 -11.09
C ARG A 75 4.66 12.94 -11.77
N GLU A 76 4.79 12.38 -12.97
CA GLU A 76 6.03 12.43 -13.75
C GLU A 76 6.37 13.87 -14.14
N GLU A 77 5.39 14.64 -14.64
CA GLU A 77 5.56 16.06 -14.92
C GLU A 77 5.93 16.87 -13.66
N GLU A 78 5.29 16.60 -12.52
CA GLU A 78 5.61 17.28 -11.26
C GLU A 78 7.04 16.95 -10.80
N LEU A 79 7.44 15.69 -10.89
CA LEU A 79 8.81 15.27 -10.59
C LEU A 79 9.80 15.97 -11.52
N VAL A 80 9.52 16.04 -12.83
CA VAL A 80 10.34 16.76 -13.81
C VAL A 80 10.46 18.24 -13.45
N ARG A 81 9.36 18.94 -13.14
CA ARG A 81 9.38 20.36 -12.72
C ARG A 81 10.24 20.60 -11.48
N ARG A 82 10.16 19.71 -10.48
CA ARG A 82 11.02 19.80 -9.28
C ARG A 82 12.49 19.64 -9.63
N TYR A 83 12.84 18.68 -10.49
CA TYR A 83 14.23 18.48 -10.92
C TYR A 83 14.75 19.62 -11.82
N GLU A 84 13.92 20.21 -12.68
CA GLU A 84 14.26 21.36 -13.51
C GLU A 84 14.50 22.62 -12.67
N SER A 85 13.70 22.83 -11.61
CA SER A 85 13.84 23.99 -10.70
C SER A 85 15.20 24.08 -10.01
N HIS A 86 15.93 22.96 -9.89
CA HIS A 86 17.26 22.92 -9.27
C HIS A 86 18.41 23.16 -10.24
N ARG A 87 18.19 23.16 -11.56
CA ARG A 87 19.27 23.26 -12.55
C ARG A 87 19.34 24.56 -13.33
N LEU A 88 18.40 25.49 -13.17
CA LEU A 88 18.43 26.77 -13.87
C LEU A 88 18.19 27.96 -12.93
N ARG A 89 19.12 28.18 -12.00
CA ARG A 89 19.57 29.56 -11.81
C ARG A 89 20.56 29.83 -12.93
N ASP A 90 19.99 30.26 -14.05
CA ASP A 90 20.76 30.91 -15.10
C ASP A 90 21.62 31.98 -14.42
N ARG A 91 22.93 31.78 -14.45
CA ARG A 91 23.92 32.72 -13.93
C ARG A 91 23.92 33.88 -14.91
N SER A 92 22.83 34.66 -14.92
CA SER A 92 22.74 35.81 -15.81
C SER A 92 23.87 36.75 -15.43
N GLU A 93 24.65 37.03 -16.46
CA GLU A 93 25.97 37.61 -16.47
C GLU A 93 26.07 38.82 -15.53
N ARG A 94 26.71 38.64 -14.37
CA ARG A 94 27.28 39.78 -13.65
C ARG A 94 28.43 40.27 -14.53
N ALA A 95 28.19 41.33 -15.29
CA ALA A 95 29.19 42.04 -16.07
C ALA A 95 30.45 42.22 -15.21
N GLY A 96 31.52 41.54 -15.62
CA GLY A 96 32.79 41.55 -14.91
C GLY A 96 33.46 42.90 -15.04
N GLU A 97 33.42 43.67 -13.95
CA GLU A 97 34.45 44.66 -13.67
C GLU A 97 35.72 43.89 -13.33
N ALA A 98 36.78 44.09 -14.13
CA ALA A 98 38.05 43.41 -13.98
C ALA A 98 38.71 43.80 -12.65
N GLY A 99 38.83 42.82 -11.74
CA GLY A 99 39.47 42.97 -10.45
C GLY A 99 40.16 41.67 -10.04
N GLU A 100 41.42 41.57 -10.44
CA GLU A 100 42.48 40.70 -9.96
C GLU A 100 42.22 39.99 -8.62
N VAL A 101 42.02 38.66 -8.63
CA VAL A 101 42.34 37.82 -7.47
C VAL A 101 43.09 36.57 -7.91
N ARG A 102 44.38 36.64 -7.61
CA ARG A 102 45.45 35.66 -7.63
C ARG A 102 45.12 34.39 -6.86
N GLY A 103 45.10 33.26 -7.58
CA GLY A 103 45.58 31.92 -7.18
C GLY A 103 44.85 31.16 -6.07
N MET A 104 44.53 29.89 -6.32
CA MET A 104 45.00 28.71 -5.56
C MET A 104 44.35 27.41 -6.10
N ALA A 105 45.22 26.49 -6.51
CA ALA A 105 45.17 25.02 -6.50
C ALA A 105 43.88 24.25 -6.87
N GLU A 106 44.03 23.40 -7.88
CA GLU A 106 43.23 22.22 -8.20
C GLU A 106 43.06 21.30 -6.98
N GLY A 107 41.85 20.77 -6.80
CA GLY A 107 41.54 19.68 -5.89
C GLY A 107 40.51 18.77 -6.55
N ASP A 108 40.86 17.49 -6.66
CA ASP A 108 40.15 16.42 -7.35
C ASP A 108 38.65 16.30 -7.03
N ASP A 109 37.82 16.40 -8.07
CA ASP A 109 36.44 15.86 -8.05
C ASP A 109 36.42 14.56 -8.88
N GLN A 110 36.81 13.46 -8.25
CA GLN A 110 36.42 12.13 -8.73
C GLN A 110 34.91 11.98 -8.51
N ASP A 111 34.14 11.87 -9.58
CA ASP A 111 32.70 11.57 -9.53
C ASP A 111 32.49 10.13 -9.00
N PRO A 112 31.91 9.95 -7.80
CA PRO A 112 31.74 8.63 -7.19
C PRO A 112 30.60 7.80 -7.83
N TYR A 113 29.96 8.29 -8.91
CA TYR A 113 28.83 7.63 -9.56
C TYR A 113 29.05 7.30 -11.04
N ALA A 114 30.30 7.17 -11.49
CA ALA A 114 30.62 6.63 -12.82
C ALA A 114 30.27 5.13 -12.91
N GLY A 115 28.99 4.84 -13.18
CA GLY A 115 28.51 3.50 -13.54
C GLY A 115 29.04 3.06 -14.91
N PRO A 116 29.13 1.75 -15.17
CA PRO A 116 29.74 1.22 -16.40
C PRO A 116 28.92 1.58 -17.65
N GLN A 117 29.58 2.16 -18.65
CA GLN A 117 29.00 2.49 -19.96
C GLN A 117 28.62 1.19 -20.71
N PRO A 118 27.41 1.07 -21.28
CA PRO A 118 27.03 -0.11 -22.04
C PRO A 118 27.75 -0.14 -23.41
N SER A 119 28.44 -1.26 -23.66
CA SER A 119 29.08 -1.59 -24.93
C SER A 119 28.05 -1.77 -26.06
N LYS A 120 28.27 -1.07 -27.19
CA LYS A 120 27.49 -1.24 -28.43
C LYS A 120 27.68 -2.65 -29.02
N PRO A 121 26.63 -3.27 -29.58
CA PRO A 121 26.76 -4.53 -30.32
C PRO A 121 27.28 -4.30 -31.76
N GLU A 122 28.00 -5.30 -32.27
CA GLU A 122 28.49 -5.43 -33.67
C GLU A 122 27.37 -5.53 -34.71
#